data_AF-A0A9D6A3L6-F1
#
_entry.id   AF-A0A9D6A3L6-F1
#
_cell.length_a   1.000
_cell.length_b   1.000
_cell.length_c   1.000
_cell.angle_alpha   90.00
_cell.angle_beta   90.00
_cell.angle_gamma   90.00
#
_symmetry.space_group_name_H-M   'P 1'
#
loop_
_entity.id
_entity.type
_entity.pdbx_description
1 polymer ?
#
loop_
_entity_poly.entity_id
_entity_poly.type
_entity_poly.pdbx_seq_one_letter_code
_entity_poly.pdbx_strand_id
1 'polypeptide(L)'
;MGIFVAFAVIGFGLGTYLYNTDPYYHEIFRFAFEGFFNLAEKGEFSTSSSDILQTMWVWPKDNFGWIIGTGLYENWVYGSDIGYCRLILYSGVVGFSIFALMFVFLAYGFMEKYPEYRLMFLAFGAMTFIIWFKVSTDILMIYTFFLWLTPEEEEYIHAHSIAPIAA
;
A
#
# COMPACT_ATOMS: atom_id res chain seq x y z
N MET A 1 -11.87 15.46 22.96
CA MET A 1 -11.12 16.44 22.17
C MET A 1 -9.93 17.06 22.92
N GLY A 2 -10.11 17.67 24.10
CA GLY A 2 -9.01 18.38 24.79
C GLY A 2 -7.77 17.54 25.16
N ILE A 3 -7.96 16.28 25.54
CA ILE A 3 -6.84 15.36 25.87
C ILE A 3 -5.97 15.08 24.63
N PHE A 4 -6.58 14.89 23.46
CA PHE A 4 -5.87 14.66 22.21
C PHE A 4 -5.03 15.88 21.81
N VAL A 5 -5.59 17.10 21.97
CA VAL A 5 -4.86 18.35 21.72
C VAL A 5 -3.70 18.51 22.70
N ALA A 6 -3.88 18.19 23.97
CA ALA A 6 -2.81 18.25 24.96
C ALA A 6 -1.65 17.30 24.63
N PHE A 7 -1.94 16.05 24.26
CA PHE A 7 -0.92 15.11 23.80
C PHE A 7 -0.21 15.58 22.53
N ALA A 8 -0.95 16.16 21.58
CA ALA A 8 -0.35 16.72 20.36
C ALA A 8 0.62 17.87 20.67
N VAL A 9 0.24 18.80 21.55
CA VAL A 9 1.10 19.93 21.96
C VAL A 9 2.34 19.45 22.69
N ILE A 10 2.20 18.49 23.61
CA ILE A 10 3.33 17.90 24.33
C ILE A 10 4.26 17.17 23.36
N GLY A 11 3.71 16.34 22.49
CA GLY A 11 4.47 15.60 21.48
C GLY A 11 5.22 16.51 20.51
N PHE A 12 4.57 17.58 20.05
CA PHE A 12 5.19 18.56 19.15
C PHE A 12 6.28 19.38 19.83
N GLY A 13 6.06 19.78 21.09
CA GLY A 13 7.06 20.48 21.89
C GLY A 13 8.28 19.62 22.18
N LEU A 14 8.06 18.37 22.60
CA LEU A 14 9.14 17.40 22.85
C LEU A 14 9.90 17.07 21.56
N GLY A 15 9.19 16.86 20.45
CA GLY A 15 9.78 16.62 19.13
C GLY A 15 10.64 17.78 18.66
N THR A 16 10.17 19.02 18.84
CA THR A 16 10.93 20.24 18.48
C THR A 16 12.16 20.41 19.36
N TYR A 17 12.06 20.13 20.66
CA TYR A 17 13.21 20.14 21.56
C TYR A 17 14.27 19.13 21.11
N LEU A 18 13.88 17.85 20.96
CA LEU A 18 14.77 16.77 20.55
C LEU A 18 15.42 17.04 19.18
N TYR A 19 14.67 17.59 18.23
CA TYR A 19 15.17 17.99 16.91
C TYR A 19 16.33 19.00 16.96
N ASN A 20 16.32 19.90 17.95
CA ASN A 20 17.33 20.96 18.07
C ASN A 20 18.50 20.58 19.00
N THR A 21 18.29 19.67 19.95
CA THR A 21 19.33 19.32 20.94
C THR A 21 20.12 18.07 20.59
N ASP A 22 19.56 17.14 19.83
CA ASP A 22 20.18 15.83 19.59
C ASP A 22 20.39 15.57 18.08
N PRO A 23 21.64 15.33 17.63
CA PRO A 23 21.94 15.08 16.22
C PRO A 23 21.23 13.85 15.63
N TYR A 24 21.04 12.79 16.43
CA TYR A 24 20.38 11.57 15.98
C TYR A 24 18.89 11.83 15.70
N TYR A 25 18.20 12.51 16.61
CA TYR A 25 16.80 12.88 16.39
C TYR A 25 16.66 13.90 15.26
N HIS A 26 17.61 14.84 15.13
CA HIS A 26 17.65 15.79 14.02
C HIS A 26 17.63 15.08 12.66
N GLU A 27 18.51 14.09 12.46
CA GLU A 27 18.57 13.31 11.23
C GLU A 27 17.31 12.47 10.99
N ILE A 28 16.78 11.83 12.04
CA ILE A 28 15.55 11.04 11.93
C ILE A 28 14.36 11.90 11.51
N PHE A 29 14.20 13.08 12.09
CA PHE A 29 13.13 14.00 11.71
C PHE A 29 13.32 14.55 10.29
N ARG A 30 14.57 14.87 9.90
CA ARG A 30 14.91 15.25 8.53
C ARG A 30 14.58 14.15 7.52
N PHE A 31 14.82 12.88 7.88
CA PHE A 31 14.49 11.72 7.06
C PHE A 31 12.97 11.45 7.00
N ALA A 32 12.29 11.44 8.15
CA ALA A 32 10.86 11.14 8.23
C ALA A 32 10.00 12.19 7.49
N PHE A 33 10.41 13.46 7.53
CA PHE A 33 9.72 14.56 6.86
C PHE A 33 10.48 15.07 5.63
N GLU A 34 11.36 14.25 5.05
CA GLU A 34 12.26 14.65 3.96
C GLU A 34 11.49 15.30 2.80
N GLY A 35 10.33 14.75 2.42
CA GLY A 35 9.48 15.31 1.36
C GLY A 35 8.99 16.73 1.66
N PHE A 36 8.66 17.03 2.92
CA PHE A 36 8.23 18.37 3.33
C PHE A 36 9.41 19.34 3.40
N PHE A 37 10.57 18.90 3.90
CA PHE A 37 11.78 19.72 3.92
C PHE A 37 12.28 20.03 2.50
N ASN A 38 12.31 19.03 1.60
CA ASN A 38 12.66 19.24 0.20
C ASN A 38 11.66 20.18 -0.50
N LEU A 39 10.36 20.08 -0.21
CA LEU A 39 9.37 21.01 -0.75
C LEU A 39 9.61 22.45 -0.27
N ALA A 40 9.96 22.64 1.00
CA ALA A 40 10.23 23.95 1.58
C ALA A 40 11.58 24.56 1.12
N GLU A 41 12.62 23.73 0.96
CA GLU A 41 13.98 24.18 0.66
C GLU A 41 14.28 24.23 -0.85
N LYS A 42 13.72 23.30 -1.62
CA LYS A 42 14.02 23.10 -3.05
C LYS A 42 12.81 23.34 -3.96
N GLY A 43 11.60 23.42 -3.40
CA GLY A 43 10.37 23.61 -4.17
C GLY A 43 9.80 22.34 -4.80
N GLU A 44 10.37 21.17 -4.51
CA GLU A 44 9.94 19.88 -5.06
C GLU A 44 9.66 18.86 -3.94
N PHE A 45 8.55 18.13 -4.03
CA PHE A 45 8.22 17.07 -3.08
C PHE A 45 8.92 15.76 -3.49
N SER A 46 10.23 15.68 -3.23
CA SER A 46 11.04 14.48 -3.48
C SER A 46 11.59 13.91 -2.18
N THR A 47 11.95 12.62 -2.18
CA THR A 47 12.71 11.99 -1.11
C THR A 47 13.84 11.18 -1.74
N SER A 48 14.98 11.05 -1.07
CA SER A 48 16.10 10.24 -1.52
C SER A 48 15.65 8.83 -1.92
N SER A 49 14.72 8.23 -1.16
CA SER A 49 14.16 6.92 -1.48
C SER A 49 13.25 6.92 -2.72
N SER A 50 12.50 8.00 -2.96
CA SER A 50 11.62 8.14 -4.12
C SER A 50 12.42 8.31 -5.42
N ASP A 51 13.51 9.09 -5.38
CA ASP A 51 14.33 9.36 -6.56
C ASP A 51 15.10 8.09 -6.98
N ILE A 52 15.61 7.33 -6.01
CA ILE A 52 16.24 6.03 -6.25
C ILE A 52 15.19 5.02 -6.78
N LEU A 53 13.97 4.99 -6.23
CA LEU A 53 12.90 4.12 -6.71
C LEU A 53 12.56 4.36 -8.19
N GLN A 54 12.60 5.61 -8.67
CA GLN A 54 12.38 5.87 -10.11
C GLN A 54 13.44 5.21 -11.00
N THR A 55 14.69 5.13 -10.52
CA THR A 55 15.78 4.47 -11.25
C THR A 55 15.71 2.94 -11.22
N MET A 56 14.83 2.37 -10.39
CA MET A 56 14.68 0.92 -10.19
C MET A 56 13.62 0.28 -11.09
N TRP A 57 13.09 0.99 -12.09
CA TRP A 57 12.20 0.40 -13.10
C TRP A 57 12.97 -0.55 -14.02
N VAL A 58 12.93 -1.83 -13.66
CA VAL A 58 13.59 -2.92 -14.39
C VAL A 58 12.54 -3.83 -15.00
N TRP A 59 12.67 -4.10 -16.28
CA TRP A 59 11.76 -4.92 -17.05
C TRP A 59 12.44 -6.16 -17.65
N PRO A 60 11.68 -7.22 -17.99
CA PRO A 60 12.22 -8.38 -18.69
C PRO A 60 12.89 -7.97 -20.01
N LYS A 61 14.01 -8.63 -20.33
CA LYS A 61 14.81 -8.33 -21.54
C LYS A 61 14.38 -9.15 -22.75
N ASP A 62 13.74 -10.28 -22.52
CA ASP A 62 13.38 -11.28 -23.52
C ASP A 62 11.87 -11.57 -23.49
N ASN A 63 11.35 -12.03 -24.63
CA ASN A 63 9.91 -12.29 -24.80
C ASN A 63 9.41 -13.40 -23.85
N PHE A 64 10.26 -14.38 -23.52
CA PHE A 64 9.88 -15.42 -22.56
C PHE A 64 9.74 -14.84 -21.16
N GLY A 65 10.69 -14.02 -20.72
CA GLY A 65 10.60 -13.29 -19.46
C GLY A 65 9.35 -12.39 -19.35
N TRP A 66 8.90 -11.79 -20.46
CA TRP A 66 7.64 -11.04 -20.47
C TRP A 66 6.41 -11.94 -20.32
N ILE A 67 6.37 -13.10 -20.96
CA ILE A 67 5.17 -13.95 -20.99
C ILE A 67 5.05 -14.77 -19.70
N ILE A 68 6.10 -15.54 -19.38
CA ILE A 68 6.09 -16.52 -18.28
C ILE A 68 6.92 -16.09 -17.06
N GLY A 69 7.74 -15.04 -17.20
CA GLY A 69 8.66 -14.63 -16.14
C GLY A 69 9.93 -15.48 -16.12
N THR A 70 10.81 -15.10 -15.21
CA THR A 70 12.13 -15.74 -15.02
C THR A 70 12.10 -16.81 -13.94
N GLY A 71 11.06 -16.84 -13.10
CA GLY A 71 10.96 -17.74 -11.95
C GLY A 71 11.91 -17.40 -10.79
N LEU A 72 12.64 -16.29 -10.86
CA LEU A 72 13.57 -15.87 -9.80
C LEU A 72 12.91 -14.81 -8.90
N TYR A 73 12.74 -15.14 -7.62
CA TYR A 73 12.17 -14.25 -6.60
C TYR A 73 13.07 -14.18 -5.36
N GLU A 74 14.30 -13.71 -5.53
CA GLU A 74 15.20 -13.41 -4.43
C GLU A 74 15.32 -11.89 -4.22
N ASN A 75 15.63 -11.50 -2.98
CA ASN A 75 15.90 -10.11 -2.63
C ASN A 75 17.16 -9.66 -3.37
N TRP A 76 17.00 -8.77 -4.35
CA TRP A 76 18.05 -8.11 -5.14
C TRP A 76 18.51 -8.74 -6.45
N VAL A 77 17.88 -9.80 -6.97
CA VAL A 77 18.26 -10.38 -8.28
C VAL A 77 18.27 -9.34 -9.40
N TYR A 78 17.28 -8.44 -9.38
CA TYR A 78 17.09 -7.41 -10.40
C TYR A 78 17.32 -5.99 -9.88
N GLY A 79 17.71 -5.83 -8.61
CA GLY A 79 17.90 -4.51 -7.99
C GLY A 79 16.67 -3.60 -8.02
N SER A 80 15.46 -4.18 -8.09
CA SER A 80 14.20 -3.45 -8.16
C SER A 80 13.33 -3.76 -6.95
N ASP A 81 12.92 -2.73 -6.22
CA ASP A 81 11.96 -2.84 -5.11
C ASP A 81 10.51 -2.58 -5.56
N ILE A 82 10.28 -2.20 -6.82
CA ILE A 82 8.94 -1.91 -7.35
C ILE A 82 8.14 -3.21 -7.50
N GLY A 83 6.93 -3.21 -6.96
CA GLY A 83 6.05 -4.39 -6.95
C GLY A 83 5.74 -4.92 -8.34
N TYR A 84 5.30 -4.06 -9.26
CA TYR A 84 5.01 -4.46 -10.65
C TYR A 84 6.21 -5.10 -11.35
N CYS A 85 7.39 -4.48 -11.23
CA CYS A 85 8.62 -5.01 -11.82
C CYS A 85 8.92 -6.39 -11.25
N ARG A 86 8.92 -6.56 -9.93
CA ARG A 86 9.20 -7.85 -9.28
C ARG A 86 8.21 -8.94 -9.66
N LEU A 87 6.91 -8.63 -9.63
CA LEU A 87 5.85 -9.61 -9.94
C LEU A 87 5.88 -10.05 -11.41
N ILE A 88 6.10 -9.11 -12.34
CA ILE A 88 6.21 -9.40 -13.78
C ILE A 88 7.54 -10.10 -14.10
N LEU A 89 8.66 -9.69 -13.53
CA LEU A 89 9.94 -10.36 -13.71
C LEU A 89 9.90 -11.82 -13.21
N TYR A 90 9.15 -12.08 -12.15
CA TYR A 90 9.01 -13.41 -11.59
C TYR A 90 8.07 -14.32 -12.39
N SER A 91 6.83 -13.86 -12.59
CA SER A 91 5.72 -14.70 -13.09
C SER A 91 5.25 -14.35 -14.50
N GLY A 92 5.88 -13.34 -15.12
CA GLY A 92 5.49 -12.79 -16.40
C GLY A 92 4.18 -12.02 -16.30
N VAL A 93 3.76 -11.46 -17.42
CA VAL A 93 2.47 -10.77 -17.55
C VAL A 93 1.33 -11.75 -17.37
N VAL A 94 1.49 -13.02 -17.78
CA VAL A 94 0.43 -14.03 -17.63
C VAL A 94 0.18 -14.33 -16.16
N GLY A 95 1.22 -14.69 -15.39
CA GLY A 95 1.09 -14.96 -13.96
C GLY A 95 0.62 -13.73 -13.19
N PHE A 96 1.20 -12.57 -13.47
CA PHE A 96 0.79 -11.30 -12.87
C PHE A 96 -0.68 -10.98 -13.16
N SER A 97 -1.15 -11.17 -14.39
CA SER A 97 -2.55 -10.89 -14.75
C SER A 97 -3.51 -11.81 -14.02
N ILE A 98 -3.20 -13.10 -13.90
CA ILE A 98 -4.05 -14.05 -13.15
C ILE A 98 -4.11 -13.64 -11.67
N PHE A 99 -2.96 -13.31 -11.08
CA PHE A 99 -2.88 -12.86 -9.70
C PHE A 99 -3.65 -11.54 -9.47
N ALA A 100 -3.50 -10.56 -10.37
CA ALA A 100 -4.24 -9.31 -10.34
C ALA A 100 -5.76 -9.52 -10.49
N LEU A 101 -6.18 -10.39 -11.40
CA LEU A 101 -7.59 -10.72 -11.62
C LEU A 101 -8.22 -11.40 -10.40
N MET A 102 -7.47 -12.18 -9.63
CA MET A 102 -7.95 -12.74 -8.36
C MET A 102 -8.39 -11.63 -7.40
N PHE A 103 -7.62 -10.55 -7.25
CA PHE A 103 -8.01 -9.42 -6.40
C PHE A 103 -9.23 -8.66 -6.93
N VAL A 104 -9.34 -8.50 -8.24
CA VAL A 104 -10.53 -7.91 -8.87
C VAL A 104 -11.76 -8.78 -8.57
N PHE A 105 -11.62 -10.10 -8.71
CA PHE A 105 -12.70 -11.05 -8.43
C PHE A 105 -13.11 -11.02 -6.95
N LEU A 106 -12.15 -11.01 -6.02
CA LEU A 106 -12.42 -10.91 -4.59
C LEU A 106 -13.13 -9.59 -4.25
N ALA A 107 -12.57 -8.45 -4.69
CA ALA A 107 -13.17 -7.15 -4.46
C ALA A 107 -14.61 -7.09 -5.00
N TYR A 108 -14.83 -7.56 -6.23
CA TYR A 108 -16.15 -7.59 -6.85
C TYR A 108 -17.12 -8.52 -6.12
N GLY A 109 -16.72 -9.76 -5.82
CA GLY A 109 -17.56 -10.70 -5.09
C GLY A 109 -17.98 -10.18 -3.72
N PHE A 110 -17.08 -9.50 -2.99
CA PHE A 110 -17.43 -8.87 -1.73
C PHE A 110 -18.27 -7.60 -1.87
N MET A 111 -18.13 -6.84 -2.95
CA MET A 111 -19.03 -5.71 -3.24
C MET A 111 -20.47 -6.18 -3.53
N GLU A 112 -20.63 -7.34 -4.17
CA GLU A 112 -21.95 -7.96 -4.35
C GLU A 112 -22.50 -8.53 -3.05
N LYS A 113 -21.65 -9.22 -2.28
CA LYS A 113 -22.04 -9.85 -1.01
C LYS A 113 -22.39 -8.84 0.07
N TYR A 114 -21.65 -7.73 0.15
CA TYR A 114 -21.79 -6.69 1.17
C TYR A 114 -22.07 -5.32 0.51
N PRO A 115 -23.31 -5.10 0.01
CA PRO A 115 -23.67 -3.89 -0.71
C PRO A 115 -23.44 -2.61 0.11
N GLU A 116 -23.57 -2.71 1.44
CA GLU A 116 -23.41 -1.63 2.40
C GLU A 116 -21.97 -1.12 2.49
N TYR A 117 -21.00 -1.99 2.19
CA TYR A 117 -19.56 -1.71 2.27
C TYR A 117 -18.88 -1.69 0.89
N ARG A 118 -19.63 -1.51 -0.20
CA ARG A 118 -19.09 -1.51 -1.58
C ARG A 118 -17.89 -0.59 -1.77
N LEU A 119 -17.99 0.64 -1.25
CA LEU A 119 -16.90 1.62 -1.36
C LEU A 119 -15.64 1.17 -0.61
N MET A 120 -15.79 0.47 0.51
CA MET A 120 -14.66 -0.09 1.26
C MET A 120 -13.95 -1.17 0.43
N PHE A 121 -14.69 -2.12 -0.15
CA PHE A 121 -14.10 -3.17 -0.98
C PHE A 121 -13.50 -2.65 -2.29
N LEU A 122 -14.10 -1.61 -2.87
CA LEU A 122 -13.52 -0.89 -4.01
C LEU A 122 -12.20 -0.21 -3.62
N ALA A 123 -12.15 0.44 -2.45
CA ALA A 123 -10.94 1.08 -1.94
C ALA A 123 -9.83 0.05 -1.66
N PHE A 124 -10.16 -1.12 -1.09
CA PHE A 124 -9.21 -2.22 -0.91
C PHE A 124 -8.69 -2.74 -2.25
N GLY A 125 -9.58 -2.92 -3.24
CA GLY A 125 -9.19 -3.31 -4.59
C GLY A 125 -8.19 -2.31 -5.19
N ALA A 126 -8.52 -1.01 -5.16
CA ALA A 126 -7.65 0.05 -5.65
C ALA A 126 -6.32 0.12 -4.88
N MET A 127 -6.35 -0.02 -3.55
CA MET A 127 -5.16 -0.01 -2.69
C MET A 127 -4.17 -1.11 -3.07
N THR A 128 -4.66 -2.31 -3.43
CA THR A 128 -3.81 -3.41 -3.90
C THR A 128 -2.95 -2.99 -5.10
N PHE A 129 -3.58 -2.37 -6.11
CA PHE A 129 -2.86 -1.91 -7.30
C PHE A 129 -1.94 -0.72 -6.99
N ILE A 130 -2.34 0.18 -6.11
CA ILE A 130 -1.51 1.33 -5.71
C ILE A 130 -0.24 0.87 -4.98
N ILE A 131 -0.35 -0.10 -4.06
CA ILE A 131 0.80 -0.61 -3.29
C ILE A 131 1.87 -1.18 -4.22
N TRP A 132 1.48 -1.87 -5.30
CA TRP A 132 2.41 -2.47 -6.27
C TRP A 132 3.29 -1.46 -7.02
N PHE A 133 2.94 -0.17 -7.05
CA PHE A 133 3.86 0.87 -7.55
C PHE A 133 5.12 0.98 -6.69
N LYS A 134 5.03 0.65 -5.40
CA LYS A 134 6.14 0.82 -4.46
C LYS A 134 6.74 -0.49 -3.98
N VAL A 135 5.93 -1.53 -3.77
CA VAL A 135 6.40 -2.79 -3.17
C VAL A 135 5.55 -3.99 -3.61
N SER A 136 6.16 -5.18 -3.69
CA SER A 136 5.48 -6.43 -4.09
C SER A 136 4.71 -7.11 -2.94
N THR A 137 3.97 -6.33 -2.14
CA THR A 137 3.09 -6.85 -1.08
C THR A 137 1.63 -6.71 -1.46
N ASP A 138 0.77 -7.51 -0.84
CA ASP A 138 -0.66 -7.48 -1.05
C ASP A 138 -1.46 -7.44 0.26
N ILE A 139 -2.76 -7.21 0.14
CA ILE A 139 -3.70 -7.14 1.26
C ILE A 139 -4.64 -8.35 1.32
N LEU A 140 -4.25 -9.49 0.72
CA LEU A 140 -5.09 -10.69 0.66
C LEU A 140 -5.57 -11.11 2.05
N MET A 141 -4.73 -10.92 3.07
CA MET A 141 -5.08 -11.21 4.47
C MET A 141 -6.39 -10.52 4.91
N ILE A 142 -6.65 -9.29 4.44
CA ILE A 142 -7.90 -8.58 4.73
C ILE A 142 -9.08 -9.35 4.12
N TYR A 143 -8.99 -9.71 2.84
CA TYR A 143 -10.02 -10.49 2.16
C TYR A 143 -10.25 -11.86 2.81
N THR A 144 -9.20 -12.52 3.30
CA THR A 144 -9.34 -13.83 3.97
C THR A 144 -10.12 -13.76 5.27
N PHE A 145 -10.08 -12.64 6.01
CA PHE A 145 -10.91 -12.49 7.20
C PHE A 145 -12.40 -12.51 6.86
N PHE A 146 -12.81 -11.87 5.76
CA PHE A 146 -14.20 -11.89 5.31
C PHE A 146 -14.65 -13.26 4.78
N LEU A 147 -13.72 -14.08 4.27
CA LEU A 147 -14.03 -15.46 3.89
C LEU A 147 -14.29 -16.37 5.10
N TRP A 148 -13.81 -15.99 6.28
CA TRP A 148 -13.95 -16.79 7.51
C TRP A 148 -15.22 -16.44 8.31
N LEU A 149 -15.97 -15.42 7.90
CA LEU A 149 -17.21 -15.07 8.60
C LEU A 149 -18.27 -16.17 8.46
N THR A 150 -18.93 -16.45 9.58
CA THR A 150 -20.07 -17.36 9.65
C THR A 150 -21.35 -16.65 9.20
N PRO A 151 -22.37 -17.38 8.71
CA PRO A 151 -23.62 -16.78 8.26
C PRO A 151 -24.30 -15.88 9.32
N GLU A 152 -24.17 -16.24 10.59
CA GLU A 152 -24.72 -15.51 11.74
C GLU A 152 -24.03 -14.13 11.91
N GLU A 153 -22.71 -14.08 11.73
CA GLU A 153 -21.94 -12.83 11.75
C GLU A 153 -22.27 -11.95 10.54
N GLU A 154 -22.44 -12.56 9.37
CA GLU A 154 -22.84 -11.84 8.15
C GLU A 154 -24.22 -11.20 8.31
N GLU A 155 -25.20 -11.95 8.82
CA GLU A 155 -26.55 -11.43 9.11
C GLU A 155 -26.50 -10.27 10.12
N TYR A 156 -25.68 -10.40 11.18
CA TYR A 156 -25.48 -9.32 12.14
C TYR A 156 -24.91 -8.05 11.48
N ILE A 157 -23.93 -8.20 10.59
CA ILE A 157 -23.31 -7.10 9.84
C ILE A 157 -24.33 -6.40 8.93
N HIS A 158 -25.16 -7.16 8.22
CA HIS A 158 -26.21 -6.61 7.36
C HIS A 158 -27.30 -5.90 8.19
N ALA A 159 -27.71 -6.48 9.32
CA ALA A 159 -28.76 -5.93 10.17
C ALA A 159 -28.35 -4.65 10.91
N HIS A 160 -27.06 -4.49 11.25
CA HIS A 160 -26.53 -3.35 12.02
C HIS A 160 -25.66 -2.42 11.17
N SER A 161 -25.63 -2.62 9.86
CA SER A 161 -25.00 -1.67 8.94
C SER A 161 -25.70 -0.31 9.02
N ILE A 162 -24.93 0.72 9.35
CA ILE A 162 -25.37 2.12 9.36
C ILE A 162 -25.28 2.75 7.97
N ALA A 163 -24.72 2.03 6.99
CA ALA A 163 -24.57 2.53 5.64
C ALA A 163 -25.94 2.53 4.95
N PRO A 164 -26.33 3.65 4.30
CA PRO A 164 -27.62 3.73 3.65
C PRO A 164 -27.71 2.63 2.59
N ILE A 165 -28.76 1.82 2.65
CA ILE A 165 -29.14 0.92 1.57
C ILE A 165 -29.34 1.83 0.35
N ALA A 166 -28.42 1.75 -0.62
CA ALA A 166 -28.63 2.38 -1.90
C ALA A 166 -29.84 1.70 -2.53
N ALA A 167 -30.98 2.41 -2.50
CA ALA A 167 -32.24 2.02 -3.11
C ALA A 167 -32.13 1.88 -4.63
#